data_AF-A0A973PM80-F1
#
_entry.id   AF-A0A973PM80-F1
#
_cell.length_a   1.000
_cell.length_b   1.000
_cell.length_c   1.000
_cell.angle_alpha   90.00
_cell.angle_beta   90.00
_cell.angle_gamma   90.00
#
_symmetry.space_group_name_H-M   'P 1'
#
loop_
_entity.id
_entity.type
_entity.pdbx_description
1 polymer ?
#
loop_
_entity_poly.entity_id
_entity_poly.type
_entity_poly.pdbx_seq_one_letter_code
_entity_poly.pdbx_strand_id
1 'polypeptide(L)'
;MVFAGGALRALGLRRSFLGRLTAQPPRLRRHGSCPLPGIRCACLLPERARPRRHGPGTIKSPLLRRGLARPGRHGPGAGCRESSSFGRSVLLGGSGCRVRSRGVGARVPGAAGPVSSGGGVHSELSVRVASLRQVIERWSRDQVLALAPDASSQKAAQGVAAPGKWSVRGTTGSVLFGECRGSGSKPYLACVDLSEPAYRCSCPSRKFPCKHALGLLLLWSADGVPASEAAPQWVTEWVDGRAERAARSAAKVEAARAKAAEAEPEGPAAGDGGRLASGAGGRTATESVRHGRVAAGLAELERWLADQVRQGLATSAEHDWDGLAKRLIDAQAPGVAGVVSRLVQVRAEDDWPGRLLEEYALINLLAVAYRRRADLPGPLAETVHIRAGFPVTREEVLARPGVRDHWHVLGRRDDEQDRLTARRVWLKGRDTGRAALILSFAPPGQPLDASLVTGTVIDADLTFYPGAAPLRALVATRHPAPPPTIAPPASSPSAGSAGDGVPVGVSVEEGLDEVARVLGEDPWTESWPLVLAGVVPGRTAIGGLPLHPRARDPWRLIAVSGGHPVTVAVEWTPQGVRPLTTWDDEGTAVLL
;
A
#
# COMPACT_ATOMS: atom_id res chain seq x y z
N MET A 1 -14.17 26.94 -1.80
CA MET A 1 -14.49 26.53 -0.41
C MET A 1 -15.97 26.14 -0.25
N VAL A 2 -16.48 25.14 -0.99
CA VAL A 2 -17.84 24.59 -0.76
C VAL A 2 -17.84 23.04 -0.74
N PHE A 3 -16.93 22.40 -1.47
CA PHE A 3 -16.84 20.92 -1.53
C PHE A 3 -16.26 20.24 -0.28
N ALA A 4 -15.63 20.97 0.66
CA ALA A 4 -15.11 20.39 1.90
C ALA A 4 -16.21 19.92 2.90
N GLY A 5 -17.46 20.37 2.72
CA GLY A 5 -18.55 20.09 3.65
C GLY A 5 -19.14 18.66 3.60
N GLY A 6 -18.74 17.83 2.64
CA GLY A 6 -19.26 16.46 2.48
C GLY A 6 -18.69 15.48 3.51
N ALA A 7 -17.36 15.36 3.57
CA ALA A 7 -16.65 14.34 4.36
C ALA A 7 -16.98 14.38 5.86
N LEU A 8 -17.17 15.57 6.43
CA LEU A 8 -17.42 15.76 7.86
C LEU A 8 -18.77 15.19 8.36
N ARG A 9 -19.71 14.81 7.49
CA ARG A 9 -21.00 14.23 7.91
C ARG A 9 -20.95 12.73 8.24
N ALA A 10 -19.89 12.01 7.87
CA ALA A 10 -19.76 10.59 8.17
C ALA A 10 -19.43 10.29 9.65
N LEU A 11 -18.97 11.28 10.42
CA LEU A 11 -18.37 11.08 11.75
C LEU A 11 -19.35 10.99 12.94
N GLY A 12 -20.66 10.86 12.70
CA GLY A 12 -21.64 10.42 13.72
C GLY A 12 -21.85 11.32 14.96
N LEU A 13 -21.20 12.49 15.05
CA LEU A 13 -21.25 13.37 16.22
C LEU A 13 -22.66 13.94 16.47
N ARG A 14 -23.15 13.78 17.70
CA ARG A 14 -24.48 14.25 18.11
C ARG A 14 -24.55 15.78 18.12
N ARG A 15 -25.60 16.33 17.52
CA ARG A 15 -25.93 17.77 17.60
C ARG A 15 -26.15 18.18 19.06
N SER A 16 -25.23 18.98 19.62
CA SER A 16 -25.44 19.67 20.90
C SER A 16 -24.57 20.92 21.02
N PHE A 17 -24.67 21.84 20.04
CA PHE A 17 -24.53 23.29 20.29
C PHE A 17 -25.11 24.06 19.09
N LEU A 18 -26.17 24.83 19.32
CA LEU A 18 -26.78 25.70 18.31
C LEU A 18 -27.36 26.92 19.02
N GLY A 19 -26.51 27.94 19.22
CA GLY A 19 -26.87 29.12 20.01
C GLY A 19 -25.90 30.25 19.80
N ARG A 20 -26.45 31.43 19.47
CA ARG A 20 -25.77 32.73 19.28
C ARG A 20 -24.80 32.79 18.08
N LEU A 21 -25.32 33.25 16.94
CA LEU A 21 -24.76 34.39 16.19
C LEU A 21 -25.76 34.83 15.12
N THR A 22 -26.71 35.67 15.51
CA THR A 22 -27.73 36.26 14.61
C THR A 22 -27.31 37.67 14.22
N ALA A 23 -26.90 37.87 12.97
CA ALA A 23 -26.73 39.19 12.35
C ALA A 23 -27.63 39.28 11.11
N GLN A 24 -28.32 40.41 10.94
CA GLN A 24 -29.26 40.61 9.82
C GLN A 24 -28.53 41.10 8.55
N PRO A 25 -28.97 40.67 7.35
CA PRO A 25 -28.61 41.36 6.12
C PRO A 25 -29.42 42.69 5.99
N PRO A 26 -28.84 43.77 5.44
CA PRO A 26 -29.54 45.04 5.27
C PRO A 26 -30.58 44.98 4.15
N ARG A 27 -31.68 45.72 4.32
CA ARG A 27 -32.71 45.91 3.27
C ARG A 27 -32.32 47.07 2.35
N LEU A 28 -32.33 46.85 1.03
CA LEU A 28 -32.36 47.93 0.03
C LEU A 28 -33.76 48.11 -0.56
N ARG A 29 -34.13 49.36 -0.85
CA ARG A 29 -35.49 49.77 -1.26
C ARG A 29 -35.67 49.77 -2.79
N ARG A 30 -36.93 49.68 -3.23
CA ARG A 30 -37.33 49.83 -4.65
C ARG A 30 -37.49 51.30 -5.05
N HIS A 31 -36.78 51.73 -6.09
CA HIS A 31 -37.15 52.73 -7.09
C HIS A 31 -36.32 52.38 -8.36
N GLY A 32 -36.78 52.48 -9.61
CA GLY A 32 -38.10 52.78 -10.17
C GLY A 32 -38.08 52.54 -11.71
N SER A 33 -39.18 52.80 -12.40
CA SER A 33 -39.32 52.90 -13.88
C SER A 33 -38.80 51.75 -14.78
N CYS A 34 -39.72 51.10 -15.49
CA CYS A 34 -39.49 50.32 -16.71
C CYS A 34 -40.05 51.11 -17.91
N PRO A 35 -39.56 50.85 -19.15
CA PRO A 35 -40.53 50.52 -20.20
C PRO A 35 -40.22 49.23 -20.99
N LEU A 36 -41.27 48.75 -21.65
CA LEU A 36 -41.43 47.52 -22.46
C LEU A 36 -41.00 47.75 -23.95
N PRO A 37 -41.15 46.83 -24.95
CA PRO A 37 -41.96 45.59 -24.97
C PRO A 37 -41.44 44.34 -25.76
N GLY A 38 -42.18 43.23 -25.63
CA GLY A 38 -42.17 42.05 -26.54
C GLY A 38 -41.28 40.88 -26.09
N ILE A 39 -41.60 39.60 -26.35
CA ILE A 39 -42.69 38.96 -27.11
C ILE A 39 -43.30 37.79 -26.27
N ARG A 40 -44.46 37.26 -26.68
CA ARG A 40 -45.36 36.35 -25.93
C ARG A 40 -44.88 34.90 -25.79
N CYS A 41 -45.40 34.21 -24.76
CA CYS A 41 -45.42 32.76 -24.64
C CYS A 41 -46.32 32.09 -25.70
N ALA A 42 -46.07 30.81 -25.98
CA ALA A 42 -47.05 29.87 -26.53
C ALA A 42 -46.84 28.48 -25.92
N CYS A 43 -47.89 27.90 -25.33
CA CYS A 43 -47.93 26.51 -24.91
C CYS A 43 -48.72 25.70 -25.93
N LEU A 44 -48.24 24.52 -26.34
CA LEU A 44 -49.03 23.56 -27.12
C LEU A 44 -48.63 22.11 -26.81
N LEU A 45 -49.58 21.34 -26.30
CA LEU A 45 -49.66 19.88 -26.47
C LEU A 45 -50.50 19.59 -27.72
N PRO A 46 -50.40 18.39 -28.30
CA PRO A 46 -51.64 17.60 -28.40
C PRO A 46 -51.48 16.10 -28.05
N GLU A 47 -52.63 15.42 -28.02
CA GLU A 47 -52.83 14.03 -27.58
C GLU A 47 -52.81 12.96 -28.69
N ARG A 48 -52.60 11.68 -28.29
CA ARG A 48 -53.08 10.43 -28.94
C ARG A 48 -52.49 10.13 -30.36
N ALA A 49 -52.46 8.89 -30.88
CA ALA A 49 -53.16 7.65 -30.52
C ALA A 49 -52.32 6.37 -30.80
N ARG A 50 -52.84 5.20 -30.39
CA ARG A 50 -52.44 3.87 -30.91
C ARG A 50 -53.49 3.38 -31.91
N PRO A 51 -53.13 2.45 -32.82
CA PRO A 51 -53.83 1.17 -32.81
C PRO A 51 -52.91 -0.07 -32.88
N ARG A 52 -53.49 -1.25 -32.61
CA ARG A 52 -52.89 -2.59 -32.86
C ARG A 52 -53.45 -3.18 -34.15
N ARG A 53 -52.71 -4.06 -34.84
CA ARG A 53 -53.09 -5.49 -35.08
C ARG A 53 -52.09 -6.28 -35.96
N HIS A 54 -52.05 -7.59 -35.68
CA HIS A 54 -51.78 -8.73 -36.57
C HIS A 54 -50.48 -8.84 -37.41
N GLY A 55 -49.79 -9.98 -37.25
CA GLY A 55 -49.06 -10.69 -38.33
C GLY A 55 -49.90 -11.91 -38.78
N PRO A 56 -49.32 -13.07 -39.19
CA PRO A 56 -47.91 -13.40 -39.42
C PRO A 56 -47.63 -13.85 -40.88
N GLY A 57 -46.39 -14.24 -41.22
CA GLY A 57 -46.08 -14.81 -42.55
C GLY A 57 -44.70 -15.47 -42.68
N THR A 58 -44.66 -16.81 -42.63
CA THR A 58 -43.49 -17.63 -43.00
C THR A 58 -43.50 -17.97 -44.49
N ILE A 59 -42.34 -18.01 -45.19
CA ILE A 59 -42.13 -18.96 -46.31
C ILE A 59 -40.64 -19.14 -46.71
N LYS A 60 -40.23 -20.42 -46.79
CA LYS A 60 -39.22 -21.09 -47.65
C LYS A 60 -37.78 -20.54 -47.78
N SER A 61 -36.82 -21.33 -47.27
CA SER A 61 -35.51 -21.59 -47.91
C SER A 61 -35.69 -22.37 -49.23
N PRO A 62 -34.64 -22.57 -50.07
CA PRO A 62 -33.98 -23.89 -49.99
C PRO A 62 -32.48 -24.00 -50.41
N LEU A 63 -31.83 -25.04 -49.86
CA LEU A 63 -30.82 -25.93 -50.47
C LEU A 63 -29.53 -25.39 -51.14
N LEU A 64 -28.40 -25.74 -50.53
CA LEU A 64 -27.47 -26.68 -51.17
C LEU A 64 -26.95 -27.71 -50.14
N ARG A 65 -26.08 -28.65 -50.53
CA ARG A 65 -26.00 -29.98 -49.87
C ARG A 65 -24.66 -30.72 -50.13
N ARG A 66 -24.35 -31.70 -49.25
CA ARG A 66 -23.22 -32.67 -49.26
C ARG A 66 -21.93 -32.18 -48.54
N GLY A 67 -21.19 -33.00 -47.78
CA GLY A 67 -21.49 -34.33 -47.21
C GLY A 67 -20.26 -35.20 -46.83
N LEU A 68 -20.44 -36.19 -45.92
CA LEU A 68 -19.51 -37.32 -45.56
C LEU A 68 -18.27 -36.97 -44.69
N ALA A 69 -17.72 -37.80 -43.77
CA ALA A 69 -18.10 -39.12 -43.19
C ALA A 69 -17.46 -39.40 -41.78
N ARG A 70 -17.79 -40.56 -41.15
CA ARG A 70 -17.22 -41.22 -39.93
C ARG A 70 -16.16 -42.30 -40.31
N PRO A 71 -15.51 -43.13 -39.42
CA PRO A 71 -15.55 -43.33 -37.94
C PRO A 71 -14.14 -43.16 -37.26
N GLY A 72 -13.78 -43.60 -36.03
CA GLY A 72 -14.50 -44.14 -34.84
C GLY A 72 -14.01 -45.51 -34.29
N ARG A 73 -13.35 -45.56 -33.10
CA ARG A 73 -12.92 -46.74 -32.29
C ARG A 73 -12.84 -46.34 -30.79
N HIS A 74 -13.47 -47.02 -29.81
CA HIS A 74 -13.13 -48.26 -29.06
C HIS A 74 -12.17 -48.12 -27.84
N GLY A 75 -12.65 -48.51 -26.64
CA GLY A 75 -11.86 -48.84 -25.41
C GLY A 75 -11.50 -50.34 -25.34
N PRO A 76 -11.14 -50.98 -24.18
CA PRO A 76 -11.46 -50.69 -22.75
C PRO A 76 -10.19 -50.63 -21.83
N GLY A 77 -10.17 -50.71 -20.48
CA GLY A 77 -11.18 -50.69 -19.39
C GLY A 77 -10.61 -51.10 -17.99
N ALA A 78 -11.44 -51.03 -16.94
CA ALA A 78 -11.22 -51.43 -15.51
C ALA A 78 -10.15 -50.65 -14.69
N GLY A 79 -10.27 -50.48 -13.35
CA GLY A 79 -11.38 -50.82 -12.43
C GLY A 79 -11.12 -50.39 -10.95
N CYS A 80 -12.12 -50.58 -10.06
CA CYS A 80 -12.12 -50.34 -8.59
C CYS A 80 -12.10 -48.85 -8.12
N ARG A 81 -13.03 -48.33 -7.30
CA ARG A 81 -13.42 -48.62 -5.88
C ARG A 81 -12.45 -48.00 -4.85
N GLU A 82 -12.85 -47.35 -3.74
CA GLU A 82 -14.15 -46.96 -3.11
C GLU A 82 -14.01 -45.55 -2.46
N SER A 83 -14.96 -44.62 -2.25
CA SER A 83 -16.45 -44.52 -2.29
C SER A 83 -17.22 -44.33 -0.94
N SER A 84 -16.90 -43.27 -0.17
CA SER A 84 -17.79 -42.67 0.87
C SER A 84 -17.66 -41.13 0.85
N SER A 85 -18.68 -40.26 0.70
CA SER A 85 -20.06 -40.14 1.21
C SER A 85 -20.19 -39.24 2.46
N PHE A 86 -20.23 -37.92 2.26
CA PHE A 86 -20.61 -36.94 3.30
C PHE A 86 -22.15 -36.88 3.43
N GLY A 87 -22.67 -37.18 4.63
CA GLY A 87 -24.10 -37.13 4.96
C GLY A 87 -24.48 -35.86 5.74
N ARG A 88 -25.72 -35.37 5.55
CA ARG A 88 -26.20 -34.09 6.08
C ARG A 88 -27.47 -34.31 6.91
N SER A 89 -27.47 -33.99 8.21
CA SER A 89 -28.61 -33.54 9.05
C SER A 89 -28.14 -33.37 10.51
N VAL A 90 -28.54 -32.42 11.38
CA VAL A 90 -29.71 -31.50 11.53
C VAL A 90 -30.64 -31.91 12.70
N LEU A 91 -30.66 -31.04 13.72
CA LEU A 91 -31.70 -30.76 14.76
C LEU A 91 -31.84 -31.55 16.08
N LEU A 92 -32.11 -30.73 17.13
CA LEU A 92 -32.88 -30.94 18.38
C LEU A 92 -32.25 -31.64 19.60
N GLY A 93 -32.68 -31.17 20.79
CA GLY A 93 -32.32 -31.69 22.13
C GLY A 93 -31.20 -30.91 22.84
N GLY A 94 -31.39 -30.23 23.98
CA GLY A 94 -32.64 -29.88 24.66
C GLY A 94 -32.74 -30.31 26.14
N SER A 95 -31.74 -30.03 26.98
CA SER A 95 -31.89 -30.10 28.45
C SER A 95 -30.87 -29.21 29.15
N GLY A 96 -31.23 -28.63 30.29
CA GLY A 96 -30.35 -27.79 31.10
C GLY A 96 -30.10 -28.40 32.48
N CYS A 97 -28.94 -28.11 33.08
CA CYS A 97 -28.66 -28.44 34.48
C CYS A 97 -28.13 -27.21 35.21
N ARG A 98 -28.65 -26.96 36.42
CA ARG A 98 -28.39 -25.76 37.24
C ARG A 98 -27.67 -26.16 38.52
N VAL A 99 -26.35 -25.95 38.59
CA VAL A 99 -25.56 -26.18 39.81
C VAL A 99 -25.29 -24.85 40.52
N ARG A 100 -25.31 -24.87 41.87
CA ARG A 100 -25.33 -23.68 42.72
C ARG A 100 -23.94 -23.15 43.05
N SER A 101 -23.90 -21.86 43.39
CA SER A 101 -22.81 -21.22 44.09
C SER A 101 -22.59 -21.80 45.50
N ARG A 102 -21.32 -21.76 45.95
CA ARG A 102 -20.94 -21.65 47.36
C ARG A 102 -19.82 -20.62 47.46
N GLY A 103 -20.05 -19.57 48.24
CA GLY A 103 -18.99 -18.64 48.65
C GLY A 103 -18.41 -19.07 50.00
N VAL A 104 -17.12 -18.81 50.21
CA VAL A 104 -16.47 -18.82 51.52
C VAL A 104 -15.61 -17.56 51.59
N GLY A 105 -15.82 -16.73 52.62
CA GLY A 105 -15.03 -15.52 52.84
C GLY A 105 -14.00 -15.72 53.94
N ALA A 106 -12.80 -15.15 53.76
CA ALA A 106 -11.75 -15.10 54.76
C ALA A 106 -11.20 -13.66 54.89
N ARG A 107 -11.00 -13.26 56.14
CA ARG A 107 -10.84 -11.89 56.64
C ARG A 107 -9.55 -11.21 56.18
N VAL A 108 -9.65 -9.89 56.01
CA VAL A 108 -8.53 -8.94 56.14
C VAL A 108 -8.10 -8.84 57.61
N PRO A 109 -6.80 -8.69 57.88
CA PRO A 109 -6.33 -7.74 58.89
C PRO A 109 -5.39 -6.72 58.25
N GLY A 110 -5.49 -5.46 58.67
CA GLY A 110 -4.56 -4.38 58.32
C GLY A 110 -3.92 -3.80 59.58
N ALA A 111 -2.63 -3.47 59.50
CA ALA A 111 -1.92 -2.69 60.49
C ALA A 111 -0.82 -1.87 59.79
N ALA A 112 -0.61 -0.64 60.22
CA ALA A 112 0.45 0.24 59.74
C ALA A 112 1.41 0.57 60.89
N GLY A 113 2.71 0.66 60.59
CA GLY A 113 3.74 0.99 61.56
C GLY A 113 5.14 0.97 60.91
N PRO A 114 5.89 2.08 60.91
CA PRO A 114 7.25 2.13 60.35
C PRO A 114 8.31 1.79 61.41
N VAL A 115 9.57 1.56 60.99
CA VAL A 115 10.81 2.20 61.52
C VAL A 115 12.09 1.53 60.96
N SER A 116 12.96 2.38 60.41
CA SER A 116 14.44 2.33 60.31
C SER A 116 15.24 1.04 60.03
N SER A 117 15.98 1.10 58.91
CA SER A 117 17.41 0.77 58.75
C SER A 117 18.04 -0.44 59.49
N GLY A 118 18.45 -1.45 58.72
CA GLY A 118 19.52 -2.38 59.07
C GLY A 118 20.42 -2.62 57.85
N GLY A 119 21.72 -2.33 57.96
CA GLY A 119 22.67 -2.59 56.87
C GLY A 119 23.10 -4.05 56.86
N GLY A 120 22.93 -4.73 55.73
CA GLY A 120 23.38 -6.11 55.50
C GLY A 120 24.12 -6.19 54.16
N VAL A 121 25.37 -6.64 54.20
CA VAL A 121 26.24 -6.77 53.02
C VAL A 121 26.05 -8.15 52.36
N HIS A 122 26.60 -8.31 51.16
CA HIS A 122 26.60 -9.53 50.32
C HIS A 122 25.25 -9.80 49.61
N SER A 123 25.22 -10.22 48.34
CA SER A 123 26.32 -10.55 47.41
C SER A 123 25.97 -10.14 45.97
N GLU A 124 26.94 -9.56 45.26
CA GLU A 124 26.76 -9.17 43.86
C GLU A 124 26.58 -10.39 42.94
N LEU A 125 25.42 -10.51 42.29
CA LEU A 125 25.25 -11.26 41.03
C LEU A 125 25.07 -10.30 39.84
N SER A 126 25.82 -9.20 39.86
CA SER A 126 25.94 -8.30 38.72
C SER A 126 26.85 -8.92 37.66
N VAL A 127 26.24 -9.66 36.72
CA VAL A 127 26.93 -10.10 35.50
C VAL A 127 27.34 -8.85 34.73
N ARG A 128 28.62 -8.49 34.77
CA ARG A 128 29.14 -7.30 34.09
C ARG A 128 28.92 -7.43 32.58
N VAL A 129 28.00 -6.63 32.04
CA VAL A 129 27.72 -6.54 30.59
C VAL A 129 28.85 -5.78 29.89
N ALA A 130 30.03 -6.41 29.85
CA ALA A 130 31.29 -5.83 29.40
C ALA A 130 31.72 -6.41 28.03
N SER A 131 30.80 -6.42 27.06
CA SER A 131 31.10 -6.67 25.64
C SER A 131 29.95 -6.20 24.76
N LEU A 132 29.83 -4.88 24.56
CA LEU A 132 28.99 -4.28 23.51
C LEU A 132 29.62 -4.55 22.13
N ARG A 133 29.47 -5.79 21.65
CA ARG A 133 29.81 -6.19 20.27
C ARG A 133 28.65 -5.86 19.35
N GLN A 134 28.86 -4.90 18.45
CA GLN A 134 28.14 -4.69 17.19
C GLN A 134 26.65 -5.12 17.22
N VAL A 135 25.82 -4.39 17.98
CA VAL A 135 24.38 -4.67 18.08
C VAL A 135 23.70 -4.25 16.78
N ILE A 136 23.62 -5.17 15.82
CA ILE A 136 22.57 -5.13 14.81
C ILE A 136 21.28 -5.50 15.54
N GLU A 137 20.35 -4.56 15.61
CA GLU A 137 19.04 -4.77 16.20
C GLU A 137 18.35 -5.96 15.53
N ARG A 138 18.00 -6.97 16.33
CA ARG A 138 17.55 -8.26 15.79
C ARG A 138 16.10 -8.16 15.35
N TRP A 139 15.84 -8.53 14.10
CA TRP A 139 14.47 -8.55 13.59
C TRP A 139 13.62 -9.51 14.41
N SER A 140 12.43 -9.07 14.81
CA SER A 140 11.47 -9.88 15.54
C SER A 140 11.03 -11.09 14.71
N ARG A 141 10.54 -12.13 15.39
CA ARG A 141 9.99 -13.33 14.73
C ARG A 141 8.97 -12.97 13.65
N ASP A 142 8.13 -11.97 13.90
CA ASP A 142 7.06 -11.57 13.01
C ASP A 142 7.56 -10.75 11.82
N GLN A 143 8.58 -9.90 12.01
CA GLN A 143 9.31 -9.28 10.89
C GLN A 143 9.90 -10.36 9.95
N VAL A 144 10.54 -11.40 10.50
CA VAL A 144 11.09 -12.52 9.71
C VAL A 144 9.99 -13.33 9.01
N LEU A 145 8.90 -13.65 9.71
CA LEU A 145 7.78 -14.39 9.10
C LEU A 145 7.05 -13.59 8.03
N ALA A 146 7.01 -12.25 8.13
CA ALA A 146 6.48 -11.39 7.08
C ALA A 146 7.30 -11.51 5.78
N LEU A 147 8.62 -11.70 5.84
CA LEU A 147 9.46 -11.84 4.64
C LEU A 147 9.13 -13.09 3.79
N ALA A 148 8.40 -14.06 4.33
CA ALA A 148 8.03 -15.27 3.59
C ALA A 148 7.04 -14.98 2.44
N PRO A 149 7.20 -15.63 1.27
CA PRO A 149 6.32 -15.42 0.12
C PRO A 149 4.92 -16.07 0.27
N ASP A 150 4.72 -16.95 1.25
CA ASP A 150 3.43 -17.60 1.55
C ASP A 150 3.45 -18.35 2.90
N ALA A 151 2.26 -18.68 3.41
CA ALA A 151 2.08 -19.39 4.70
C ALA A 151 2.67 -20.82 4.73
N SER A 152 2.78 -21.51 3.60
CA SER A 152 3.45 -22.82 3.54
C SER A 152 4.97 -22.66 3.69
N SER A 153 5.54 -21.61 3.08
CA SER A 153 6.94 -21.21 3.29
C SER A 153 7.22 -20.80 4.74
N GLN A 154 6.31 -20.06 5.40
CA GLN A 154 6.40 -19.75 6.84
C GLN A 154 6.47 -21.02 7.70
N LYS A 155 5.52 -21.96 7.51
CA LYS A 155 5.46 -23.22 8.28
C LYS A 155 6.69 -24.09 8.02
N ALA A 156 7.15 -24.15 6.76
CA ALA A 156 8.34 -24.90 6.38
C ALA A 156 9.65 -24.29 6.91
N ALA A 157 9.72 -22.96 7.06
CA ALA A 157 10.86 -22.27 7.66
C ALA A 157 10.97 -22.54 9.16
N GLN A 158 9.85 -22.48 9.89
CA GLN A 158 9.81 -22.81 11.32
C GLN A 158 10.27 -24.24 11.59
N GLY A 159 9.94 -25.20 10.71
CA GLY A 159 10.41 -26.59 10.79
C GLY A 159 11.92 -26.81 10.54
N VAL A 160 12.66 -25.79 10.08
CA VAL A 160 14.13 -25.82 9.96
C VAL A 160 14.84 -24.79 10.85
N ALA A 161 14.10 -23.94 11.57
CA ALA A 161 14.61 -22.94 12.52
C ALA A 161 15.00 -23.55 13.89
N ALA A 162 15.77 -24.64 13.88
CA ALA A 162 16.21 -25.35 15.09
C ALA A 162 17.71 -25.68 14.99
N PRO A 163 18.53 -25.43 16.03
CA PRO A 163 20.00 -25.56 15.97
C PRO A 163 20.50 -26.87 15.35
N GLY A 164 19.92 -28.02 15.72
CA GLY A 164 20.30 -29.36 15.23
C GLY A 164 20.02 -29.63 13.74
N LYS A 165 19.39 -28.69 13.01
CA LYS A 165 19.25 -28.75 11.55
C LYS A 165 20.43 -28.13 10.81
N TRP A 166 21.32 -27.41 11.50
CA TRP A 166 22.41 -26.63 10.91
C TRP A 166 23.77 -27.19 11.32
N SER A 167 24.57 -27.69 10.37
CA SER A 167 25.94 -28.18 10.63
C SER A 167 26.89 -27.04 10.96
N VAL A 168 26.85 -26.00 10.13
CA VAL A 168 27.54 -24.72 10.33
C VAL A 168 26.49 -23.62 10.39
N ARG A 169 26.71 -22.61 11.22
CA ARG A 169 25.96 -21.35 11.25
C ARG A 169 26.80 -20.28 11.90
N GLY A 170 26.73 -19.05 11.39
CA GLY A 170 27.46 -17.92 11.94
C GLY A 170 26.98 -16.59 11.39
N THR A 171 27.43 -15.51 12.01
CA THR A 171 27.29 -14.14 11.49
C THR A 171 28.61 -13.40 11.50
N THR A 172 28.92 -12.69 10.42
CA THR A 172 30.12 -11.86 10.28
C THR A 172 29.67 -10.51 9.72
N GLY A 173 29.79 -9.44 10.53
CA GLY A 173 29.17 -8.15 10.25
C GLY A 173 27.65 -8.29 10.07
N SER A 174 27.11 -7.73 8.98
CA SER A 174 25.68 -7.82 8.63
C SER A 174 25.29 -9.10 7.89
N VAL A 175 26.20 -10.07 7.69
CA VAL A 175 25.92 -11.28 6.91
C VAL A 175 25.71 -12.48 7.81
N LEU A 176 24.55 -13.11 7.68
CA LEU A 176 24.23 -14.43 8.24
C LEU A 176 24.61 -15.51 7.23
N PHE A 177 25.20 -16.60 7.69
CA PHE A 177 25.45 -17.80 6.88
C PHE A 177 25.15 -19.09 7.64
N GLY A 178 24.83 -20.16 6.92
CA GLY A 178 24.69 -21.48 7.50
C GLY A 178 24.48 -22.61 6.49
N GLU A 179 24.64 -23.83 6.98
CA GLU A 179 24.49 -25.08 6.25
C GLU A 179 23.30 -25.89 6.80
N CYS A 180 22.14 -25.81 6.14
CA CYS A 180 20.98 -26.58 6.54
C CYS A 180 21.06 -28.02 6.02
N ARG A 181 20.95 -29.01 6.91
CA ARG A 181 20.83 -30.43 6.53
C ARG A 181 19.56 -30.63 5.68
N GLY A 182 19.76 -31.04 4.42
CA GLY A 182 18.70 -31.27 3.44
C GLY A 182 18.23 -32.73 3.38
N SER A 183 17.52 -33.06 2.31
CA SER A 183 17.14 -34.45 1.96
C SER A 183 18.14 -35.14 1.04
N GLY A 184 19.31 -34.54 0.82
CA GLY A 184 20.42 -35.08 0.02
C GLY A 184 21.73 -35.08 0.80
N SER A 185 22.79 -35.65 0.20
CA SER A 185 24.08 -35.86 0.86
C SER A 185 24.90 -34.60 1.14
N LYS A 186 24.61 -33.47 0.47
CA LYS A 186 25.22 -32.16 0.73
C LYS A 186 24.22 -31.23 1.43
N PRO A 187 24.64 -30.44 2.43
CA PRO A 187 23.77 -29.44 3.05
C PRO A 187 23.42 -28.32 2.08
N TYR A 188 22.30 -27.64 2.32
CA TYR A 188 21.95 -26.41 1.62
C TYR A 188 22.67 -25.24 2.27
N LEU A 189 23.60 -24.65 1.52
CA LEU A 189 24.25 -23.39 1.88
C LEU A 189 23.19 -22.28 1.81
N ALA A 190 23.05 -21.50 2.87
CA ALA A 190 22.11 -20.38 2.93
C ALA A 190 22.84 -19.15 3.49
N CYS A 191 22.65 -18.00 2.83
CA CYS A 191 23.13 -16.69 3.29
C CYS A 191 22.01 -15.65 3.26
N VAL A 192 22.10 -14.72 4.20
CA VAL A 192 21.28 -13.50 4.23
C VAL A 192 22.18 -12.31 4.55
N ASP A 193 22.12 -11.27 3.73
CA ASP A 193 22.66 -9.95 4.00
C ASP A 193 21.56 -9.15 4.70
N LEU A 194 21.83 -8.59 5.88
CA LEU A 194 20.87 -7.82 6.67
C LEU A 194 20.82 -6.33 6.29
N SER A 195 21.89 -5.81 5.68
CA SER A 195 22.05 -4.40 5.30
C SER A 195 21.18 -4.04 4.09
N GLU A 196 21.23 -4.87 3.05
CA GLU A 196 20.14 -4.96 2.08
C GLU A 196 19.57 -6.39 2.18
N PRO A 197 18.35 -6.58 2.71
CA PRO A 197 17.74 -7.90 2.89
C PRO A 197 17.72 -8.71 1.59
N ALA A 198 18.75 -9.54 1.42
CA ALA A 198 19.08 -10.25 0.19
C ALA A 198 19.48 -11.69 0.53
N TYR A 199 19.04 -12.64 -0.30
CA TYR A 199 18.92 -14.04 0.10
C TYR A 199 19.55 -14.95 -0.95
N ARG A 200 20.57 -15.74 -0.55
CA ARG A 200 21.13 -16.82 -1.38
C ARG A 200 20.85 -18.16 -0.72
N CYS A 201 20.42 -19.16 -1.47
CA CYS A 201 20.44 -20.54 -1.00
C CYS A 201 20.69 -21.52 -2.15
N SER A 202 21.47 -22.57 -1.92
CA SER A 202 21.74 -23.62 -2.92
C SER A 202 20.60 -24.63 -3.12
N CYS A 203 19.44 -24.43 -2.48
CA CYS A 203 18.29 -25.32 -2.63
C CYS A 203 17.49 -25.05 -3.93
N PRO A 204 16.88 -26.08 -4.56
CA PRO A 204 16.17 -25.95 -5.83
C PRO A 204 14.77 -25.28 -5.70
N SER A 205 14.56 -24.43 -4.69
CA SER A 205 13.29 -23.73 -4.51
C SER A 205 13.20 -22.52 -5.43
N ARG A 206 12.03 -22.33 -6.07
CA ARG A 206 11.70 -21.10 -6.82
C ARG A 206 11.09 -20.01 -5.93
N LYS A 207 10.96 -20.26 -4.62
CA LYS A 207 10.44 -19.31 -3.63
C LYS A 207 11.59 -18.60 -2.93
N PHE A 208 11.58 -17.27 -2.97
CA PHE A 208 12.59 -16.41 -2.35
C PHE A 208 11.89 -15.35 -1.49
N PRO A 209 12.30 -15.12 -0.23
CA PRO A 209 13.21 -15.95 0.57
C PRO A 209 12.72 -17.40 0.70
N CYS A 210 13.64 -18.35 0.62
CA CYS A 210 13.31 -19.77 0.74
C CYS A 210 13.21 -20.20 2.22
N LYS A 211 12.64 -21.38 2.49
CA LYS A 211 12.50 -21.90 3.86
C LYS A 211 13.82 -21.94 4.66
N HIS A 212 14.97 -22.11 4.01
CA HIS A 212 16.28 -22.14 4.67
C HIS A 212 16.77 -20.73 5.03
N ALA A 213 16.64 -19.75 4.14
CA ALA A 213 16.99 -18.36 4.43
C ALA A 213 16.10 -17.78 5.55
N LEU A 214 14.79 -18.05 5.48
CA LEU A 214 13.83 -17.73 6.56
C LEU A 214 14.17 -18.49 7.85
N GLY A 215 14.56 -19.77 7.75
CA GLY A 215 14.96 -20.57 8.91
C GLY A 215 16.22 -20.08 9.61
N LEU A 216 17.19 -19.57 8.84
CA LEU A 216 18.42 -18.95 9.35
C LEU A 216 18.11 -17.63 10.06
N LEU A 217 17.25 -16.78 9.47
CA LEU A 217 16.76 -15.55 10.09
C LEU A 217 15.96 -15.82 11.37
N LEU A 218 15.07 -16.81 11.36
CA LEU A 218 14.32 -17.22 12.56
C LEU A 218 15.25 -17.73 13.67
N LEU A 219 16.34 -18.39 13.29
CA LEU A 219 17.36 -18.87 14.23
C LEU A 219 18.21 -17.72 14.79
N TRP A 220 18.56 -16.72 13.97
CA TRP A 220 19.27 -15.51 14.41
C TRP A 220 18.40 -14.62 15.31
N SER A 221 17.13 -14.42 14.93
CA SER A 221 16.09 -13.73 15.72
C SER A 221 15.93 -14.35 17.12
N ALA A 222 16.08 -15.67 17.24
CA ALA A 222 16.05 -16.42 18.50
C ALA A 222 17.45 -16.69 19.11
N ASP A 223 18.42 -15.80 18.89
CA ASP A 223 19.80 -15.84 19.43
C ASP A 223 20.64 -17.10 19.09
N GLY A 224 20.16 -17.95 18.19
CA GLY A 224 20.74 -19.24 17.87
C GLY A 224 21.88 -19.23 16.85
N VAL A 225 22.26 -18.06 16.30
CA VAL A 225 23.35 -17.89 15.32
C VAL A 225 24.51 -17.11 15.97
N PRO A 226 25.66 -17.75 16.25
CA PRO A 226 26.78 -17.11 16.92
C PRO A 226 27.58 -16.18 15.98
N ALA A 227 28.28 -15.20 16.54
CA ALA A 227 29.26 -14.42 15.80
C ALA A 227 30.46 -15.29 15.35
N SER A 228 30.98 -15.01 14.16
CA SER A 228 32.13 -15.68 13.55
C SER A 228 33.13 -14.64 13.04
N GLU A 229 34.41 -14.81 13.39
CA GLU A 229 35.49 -13.88 13.03
C GLU A 229 35.80 -13.88 11.53
N ALA A 230 35.54 -15.01 10.86
CA ALA A 230 35.62 -15.15 9.41
C ALA A 230 34.32 -15.75 8.84
N ALA A 231 33.97 -15.33 7.63
CA ALA A 231 32.95 -15.96 6.81
C ALA A 231 33.59 -17.00 5.87
N PRO A 232 32.94 -18.15 5.58
CA PRO A 232 33.43 -19.10 4.58
C PRO A 232 33.54 -18.46 3.18
N GLN A 233 34.51 -18.88 2.37
CA GLN A 233 34.78 -18.32 1.03
C GLN A 233 33.53 -18.12 0.16
N TRP A 234 32.62 -19.10 0.12
CA TRP A 234 31.37 -19.04 -0.67
C TRP A 234 30.38 -17.95 -0.22
N VAL A 235 30.57 -17.41 0.99
CA VAL A 235 29.86 -16.24 1.51
C VAL A 235 30.50 -14.96 0.98
N THR A 236 31.83 -14.83 1.12
CA THR A 236 32.61 -13.67 0.66
C THR A 236 32.43 -13.43 -0.83
N GLU A 237 32.60 -14.47 -1.67
CA GLU A 237 32.35 -14.43 -3.12
C GLU A 237 30.96 -13.90 -3.51
N TRP A 238 29.95 -14.11 -2.65
CA TRP A 238 28.59 -13.63 -2.89
C TRP A 238 28.38 -12.19 -2.45
N VAL A 239 29.05 -11.75 -1.39
CA VAL A 239 29.06 -10.36 -0.90
C VAL A 239 29.81 -9.46 -1.87
N ASP A 240 31.01 -9.86 -2.29
CA ASP A 240 31.82 -9.14 -3.28
C ASP A 240 31.07 -9.04 -4.62
N GLY A 241 30.56 -10.19 -5.10
CA GLY A 241 29.70 -10.25 -6.27
C GLY A 241 28.34 -9.55 -6.11
N ARG A 242 27.94 -9.12 -4.90
CA ARG A 242 26.82 -8.18 -4.66
C ARG A 242 27.32 -6.73 -4.80
N ALA A 243 28.40 -6.37 -4.11
CA ALA A 243 28.99 -5.03 -4.12
C ALA A 243 29.34 -4.56 -5.55
N GLU A 244 29.99 -5.39 -6.37
CA GLU A 244 30.26 -5.05 -7.77
C GLU A 244 28.99 -4.77 -8.60
N ARG A 245 27.88 -5.46 -8.31
CA ARG A 245 26.60 -5.25 -9.01
C ARG A 245 25.94 -3.96 -8.56
N ALA A 246 25.96 -3.67 -7.26
CA ALA A 246 25.49 -2.40 -6.70
C ALA A 246 26.26 -1.20 -7.31
N ALA A 247 27.59 -1.27 -7.34
CA ALA A 247 28.45 -0.25 -7.96
C ALA A 247 28.14 -0.04 -9.45
N ARG A 248 27.99 -1.13 -10.22
CA ARG A 248 27.59 -1.06 -11.65
C ARG A 248 26.18 -0.46 -11.84
N SER A 249 25.24 -0.71 -10.95
CA SER A 249 23.91 -0.07 -11.01
C SER A 249 23.93 1.41 -10.63
N ALA A 250 24.70 1.80 -9.61
CA ALA A 250 24.85 3.21 -9.21
C ALA A 250 25.50 4.02 -10.33
N ALA A 251 26.59 3.52 -10.92
CA ALA A 251 27.24 4.15 -12.08
C ALA A 251 26.29 4.35 -13.28
N LYS A 252 25.34 3.41 -13.50
CA LYS A 252 24.31 3.58 -14.54
C LYS A 252 23.30 4.68 -14.19
N VAL A 253 22.91 4.84 -12.92
CA VAL A 253 22.00 5.90 -12.46
C VAL A 253 22.67 7.28 -12.60
N GLU A 254 23.91 7.42 -12.15
CA GLU A 254 24.63 8.69 -12.25
C GLU A 254 24.93 9.08 -13.71
N ALA A 255 25.28 8.12 -14.58
CA ALA A 255 25.40 8.37 -16.01
C ALA A 255 24.07 8.80 -16.67
N ALA A 256 22.93 8.33 -16.17
CA ALA A 256 21.62 8.77 -16.65
C ALA A 256 21.25 10.18 -16.14
N ARG A 257 21.64 10.51 -14.89
CA ARG A 257 21.47 11.85 -14.29
C ARG A 257 22.33 12.90 -14.99
N ALA A 258 23.62 12.64 -15.21
CA ALA A 258 24.51 13.53 -15.93
C ALA A 258 23.97 13.86 -17.33
N LYS A 259 23.56 12.83 -18.08
CA LYS A 259 22.95 12.99 -19.41
C LYS A 259 21.61 13.74 -19.40
N ALA A 260 20.86 13.72 -18.30
CA ALA A 260 19.64 14.51 -18.15
C ALA A 260 19.95 15.99 -17.88
N ALA A 261 20.97 16.29 -17.07
CA ALA A 261 21.45 17.65 -16.83
C ALA A 261 22.04 18.29 -18.11
N GLU A 262 22.78 17.51 -18.92
CA GLU A 262 23.26 17.92 -20.25
C GLU A 262 22.14 18.17 -21.29
N ALA A 263 20.88 17.85 -20.97
CA ALA A 263 19.75 17.90 -21.89
C ALA A 263 18.72 19.00 -21.57
N GLU A 264 18.91 19.79 -20.50
CA GLU A 264 18.15 21.04 -20.32
C GLU A 264 18.70 22.13 -21.26
N PRO A 265 17.88 22.72 -22.15
CA PRO A 265 18.34 23.82 -22.98
C PRO A 265 18.40 25.13 -22.19
N GLU A 266 19.49 25.88 -22.32
CA GLU A 266 19.53 27.28 -21.93
C GLU A 266 18.48 28.12 -22.70
N GLY A 267 18.22 29.33 -22.21
CA GLY A 267 17.16 30.21 -22.70
C GLY A 267 17.23 30.59 -24.18
N PRO A 268 16.13 31.11 -24.75
CA PRO A 268 15.94 31.21 -26.20
C PRO A 268 16.84 32.26 -26.88
N ALA A 269 18.01 31.81 -27.34
CA ALA A 269 18.79 32.51 -28.36
C ALA A 269 18.27 32.16 -29.76
N ALA A 270 17.83 33.15 -30.54
CA ALA A 270 17.42 32.94 -31.92
C ALA A 270 18.65 32.78 -32.84
N GLY A 271 18.73 31.64 -33.55
CA GLY A 271 19.79 31.37 -34.53
C GLY A 271 19.32 30.37 -35.58
N ASP A 272 19.51 30.72 -36.85
CA ASP A 272 19.29 29.81 -37.98
C ASP A 272 20.43 28.78 -38.07
N GLY A 273 20.14 27.58 -38.61
CA GLY A 273 21.07 26.45 -38.64
C GLY A 273 20.36 25.10 -38.59
N GLY A 274 19.74 24.70 -39.70
CA GLY A 274 18.91 23.47 -39.74
C GLY A 274 19.68 22.13 -39.66
N ARG A 275 18.89 21.05 -39.73
CA ARG A 275 19.30 19.62 -39.95
C ARG A 275 19.43 18.67 -38.74
N LEU A 276 18.72 18.91 -37.63
CA LEU A 276 18.39 17.87 -36.62
C LEU A 276 16.88 17.72 -36.33
N ALA A 277 16.01 18.10 -37.27
CA ALA A 277 14.56 18.28 -37.01
C ALA A 277 13.65 17.04 -37.25
N SER A 278 14.12 15.98 -37.92
CA SER A 278 13.24 14.85 -38.35
C SER A 278 12.71 14.00 -37.18
N GLY A 279 13.51 13.80 -36.13
CA GLY A 279 13.14 12.98 -34.98
C GLY A 279 12.30 13.69 -33.90
N ALA A 280 12.14 15.02 -33.96
CA ALA A 280 11.39 15.79 -32.97
C ALA A 280 9.94 16.03 -33.40
N GLY A 281 9.71 16.52 -34.63
CA GLY A 281 8.38 16.77 -35.16
C GLY A 281 7.48 15.54 -35.21
N GLY A 282 8.03 14.36 -35.50
CA GLY A 282 7.28 13.11 -35.49
C GLY A 282 6.79 12.69 -34.10
N ARG A 283 7.56 12.99 -33.05
CA ARG A 283 7.17 12.72 -31.66
C ARG A 283 6.06 13.67 -31.18
N THR A 284 6.25 14.98 -31.34
CA THR A 284 5.25 16.00 -30.95
C THR A 284 3.94 15.87 -31.73
N ALA A 285 3.97 15.47 -33.01
CA ALA A 285 2.78 15.13 -33.78
C ALA A 285 2.08 13.86 -33.27
N THR A 286 2.83 12.81 -32.92
CA THR A 286 2.27 11.57 -32.36
C THR A 286 1.65 11.81 -30.97
N GLU A 287 2.32 12.61 -30.15
CA GLU A 287 1.90 13.00 -28.80
C GLU A 287 0.66 13.88 -28.81
N SER A 288 0.59 14.88 -29.69
CA SER A 288 -0.63 15.70 -29.87
C SER A 288 -1.82 14.88 -30.39
N VAL A 289 -1.60 13.94 -31.33
CA VAL A 289 -2.64 12.97 -31.76
C VAL A 289 -3.11 12.10 -30.59
N ARG A 290 -2.20 11.60 -29.74
CA ARG A 290 -2.56 10.87 -28.52
C ARG A 290 -3.38 11.75 -27.57
N HIS A 291 -2.94 12.98 -27.32
CA HIS A 291 -3.67 13.90 -26.45
C HIS A 291 -5.09 14.19 -26.95
N GLY A 292 -5.27 14.32 -28.27
CA GLY A 292 -6.57 14.49 -28.92
C GLY A 292 -7.50 13.28 -28.76
N ARG A 293 -6.97 12.05 -28.94
CA ARG A 293 -7.73 10.81 -28.70
C ARG A 293 -8.22 10.70 -27.27
N VAL A 294 -7.33 10.94 -26.30
CA VAL A 294 -7.67 10.92 -24.87
C VAL A 294 -8.71 12.01 -24.54
N ALA A 295 -8.56 13.23 -25.07
CA ALA A 295 -9.54 14.30 -24.86
C ALA A 295 -10.93 13.94 -25.41
N ALA A 296 -11.00 13.31 -26.57
CA ALA A 296 -12.27 12.86 -27.15
C ALA A 296 -12.94 11.74 -26.33
N GLY A 297 -12.16 10.75 -25.87
CA GLY A 297 -12.66 9.66 -25.01
C GLY A 297 -13.17 10.16 -23.66
N LEU A 298 -12.45 11.09 -23.03
CA LEU A 298 -12.89 11.71 -21.77
C LEU A 298 -14.13 12.61 -21.95
N ALA A 299 -14.28 13.27 -23.10
CA ALA A 299 -15.49 14.01 -23.45
C ALA A 299 -16.70 13.09 -23.80
N GLU A 300 -16.49 11.81 -24.14
CA GLU A 300 -17.56 10.80 -24.12
C GLU A 300 -17.90 10.38 -22.68
N LEU A 301 -16.88 10.10 -21.87
CA LEU A 301 -17.02 9.69 -20.48
C LEU A 301 -17.81 10.71 -19.64
N GLU A 302 -17.53 12.00 -19.76
CA GLU A 302 -18.30 13.06 -19.06
C GLU A 302 -19.78 13.07 -19.44
N ARG A 303 -20.11 12.88 -20.73
CA ARG A 303 -21.50 12.78 -21.19
C ARG A 303 -22.18 11.53 -20.62
N TRP A 304 -21.50 10.39 -20.68
CA TRP A 304 -21.99 9.12 -20.14
C TRP A 304 -22.23 9.18 -18.63
N LEU A 305 -21.30 9.77 -17.86
CA LEU A 305 -21.45 9.99 -16.41
C LEU A 305 -22.64 10.90 -16.09
N ALA A 306 -22.80 12.00 -16.84
CA ALA A 306 -23.96 12.88 -16.70
C ALA A 306 -25.28 12.17 -17.03
N ASP A 307 -25.29 11.25 -18.01
CA ASP A 307 -26.45 10.42 -18.31
C ASP A 307 -26.78 9.42 -17.20
N GLN A 308 -25.79 8.75 -16.60
CA GLN A 308 -26.03 7.86 -15.45
C GLN A 308 -26.62 8.63 -14.25
N VAL A 309 -26.07 9.80 -13.93
CA VAL A 309 -26.59 10.64 -12.83
C VAL A 309 -28.00 11.17 -13.13
N ARG A 310 -28.30 11.53 -14.39
CA ARG A 310 -29.66 11.95 -14.81
C ARG A 310 -30.69 10.81 -14.81
N GLN A 311 -30.29 9.60 -15.15
CA GLN A 311 -31.16 8.42 -15.18
C GLN A 311 -31.36 7.79 -13.79
N GLY A 312 -30.49 8.11 -12.84
CA GLY A 312 -30.57 7.69 -11.44
C GLY A 312 -29.83 6.38 -11.17
N LEU A 313 -28.93 6.37 -10.18
CA LEU A 313 -28.00 5.27 -9.91
C LEU A 313 -28.66 3.93 -9.52
N ALA A 314 -29.95 3.93 -9.16
CA ALA A 314 -30.71 2.71 -8.88
C ALA A 314 -31.35 2.09 -10.15
N THR A 315 -31.62 2.90 -11.17
CA THR A 315 -32.22 2.55 -12.46
C THR A 315 -31.19 2.44 -13.59
N SER A 316 -29.98 2.96 -13.34
CA SER A 316 -28.69 2.61 -13.96
C SER A 316 -28.53 1.08 -14.12
N ALA A 317 -29.00 0.56 -15.26
CA ALA A 317 -29.07 -0.88 -15.53
C ALA A 317 -27.78 -1.43 -16.14
N GLU A 318 -27.45 -2.67 -15.77
CA GLU A 318 -26.54 -3.61 -16.46
C GLU A 318 -25.34 -2.95 -17.17
N HIS A 319 -24.46 -2.35 -16.37
CA HIS A 319 -23.44 -1.44 -16.86
C HIS A 319 -22.41 -2.06 -17.81
N ASP A 320 -22.37 -1.50 -19.03
CA ASP A 320 -21.26 -1.57 -19.96
C ASP A 320 -20.01 -0.81 -19.46
N TRP A 321 -19.62 -0.98 -18.19
CA TRP A 321 -18.33 -0.50 -17.69
C TRP A 321 -17.17 -1.18 -18.44
N ASP A 322 -17.34 -2.44 -18.84
CA ASP A 322 -16.38 -3.18 -19.64
C ASP A 322 -16.22 -2.62 -21.06
N GLY A 323 -17.30 -2.27 -21.76
CA GLY A 323 -17.24 -1.61 -23.07
C GLY A 323 -16.79 -0.16 -22.98
N LEU A 324 -17.18 0.57 -21.93
CA LEU A 324 -16.68 1.92 -21.64
C LEU A 324 -15.17 1.90 -21.38
N ALA A 325 -14.67 0.94 -20.60
CA ALA A 325 -13.25 0.73 -20.40
C ALA A 325 -12.52 0.37 -21.71
N LYS A 326 -13.10 -0.50 -22.56
CA LYS A 326 -12.55 -0.79 -23.90
C LYS A 326 -12.48 0.48 -24.77
N ARG A 327 -13.55 1.27 -24.85
CA ARG A 327 -13.54 2.57 -25.58
C ARG A 327 -12.51 3.55 -25.02
N LEU A 328 -12.24 3.54 -23.71
CA LEU A 328 -11.16 4.33 -23.10
C LEU A 328 -9.76 3.79 -23.43
N ILE A 329 -9.57 2.48 -23.59
CA ILE A 329 -8.34 1.88 -24.12
C ILE A 329 -8.12 2.30 -25.58
N ASP A 330 -9.16 2.23 -26.41
CA ASP A 330 -9.11 2.66 -27.82
C ASP A 330 -8.81 4.17 -27.95
N ALA A 331 -9.35 4.98 -27.03
CA ALA A 331 -9.03 6.40 -26.87
C ALA A 331 -7.64 6.68 -26.25
N GLN A 332 -6.84 5.64 -25.97
CA GLN A 332 -5.48 5.72 -25.42
C GLN A 332 -5.39 6.29 -23.99
N ALA A 333 -6.46 6.13 -23.20
CA ALA A 333 -6.63 6.58 -21.82
C ALA A 333 -6.66 5.41 -20.80
N PRO A 334 -5.64 4.52 -20.75
CA PRO A 334 -5.69 3.26 -20.00
C PRO A 334 -5.76 3.46 -18.47
N GLY A 335 -5.28 4.60 -17.96
CA GLY A 335 -5.39 4.91 -16.53
C GLY A 335 -6.85 5.05 -16.10
N VAL A 336 -7.64 5.78 -16.91
CA VAL A 336 -9.08 6.00 -16.64
C VAL A 336 -9.90 4.75 -16.93
N ALA A 337 -9.56 3.98 -17.98
CA ALA A 337 -10.14 2.65 -18.21
C ALA A 337 -9.96 1.74 -16.97
N GLY A 338 -8.76 1.73 -16.38
CA GLY A 338 -8.46 0.97 -15.17
C GLY A 338 -9.21 1.46 -13.91
N VAL A 339 -9.65 2.73 -13.85
CA VAL A 339 -10.56 3.20 -12.79
C VAL A 339 -11.98 2.70 -13.07
N VAL A 340 -12.48 2.85 -14.30
CA VAL A 340 -13.82 2.39 -14.71
C VAL A 340 -14.00 0.89 -14.45
N SER A 341 -13.00 0.05 -14.73
CA SER A 341 -13.06 -1.38 -14.43
C SER A 341 -13.11 -1.73 -12.93
N ARG A 342 -12.71 -0.82 -12.02
CA ARG A 342 -12.84 -1.05 -10.56
C ARG A 342 -14.25 -0.80 -10.03
N LEU A 343 -15.10 -0.07 -10.76
CA LEU A 343 -16.46 0.30 -10.34
C LEU A 343 -17.36 -0.91 -10.03
N VAL A 344 -17.09 -2.06 -10.65
CA VAL A 344 -17.78 -3.33 -10.36
C VAL A 344 -17.68 -3.74 -8.88
N GLN A 345 -16.55 -3.42 -8.21
CA GLN A 345 -16.32 -3.75 -6.80
C GLN A 345 -17.13 -2.85 -5.86
N VAL A 346 -17.43 -1.61 -6.28
CA VAL A 346 -18.19 -0.62 -5.49
C VAL A 346 -19.61 -1.12 -5.20
N ARG A 347 -20.21 -1.91 -6.11
CA ARG A 347 -21.55 -2.51 -5.91
C ARG A 347 -21.61 -3.58 -4.83
N ALA A 348 -20.47 -4.03 -4.30
CA ALA A 348 -20.37 -4.96 -3.18
C ALA A 348 -20.13 -4.24 -1.84
N GLU A 349 -20.17 -2.90 -1.80
CA GLU A 349 -19.97 -2.09 -0.61
C GLU A 349 -21.30 -1.60 -0.01
N ASP A 350 -21.32 -1.37 1.30
CA ASP A 350 -22.43 -0.68 1.96
C ASP A 350 -22.54 0.77 1.44
N ASP A 351 -23.77 1.27 1.29
CA ASP A 351 -24.08 2.53 0.61
C ASP A 351 -23.41 2.69 -0.77
N TRP A 352 -23.37 1.60 -1.57
CA TRP A 352 -22.85 1.63 -2.93
C TRP A 352 -23.40 2.76 -3.84
N PRO A 353 -24.63 3.30 -3.71
CA PRO A 353 -25.07 4.44 -4.53
C PRO A 353 -24.32 5.73 -4.17
N GLY A 354 -24.05 5.96 -2.87
CA GLY A 354 -23.21 7.06 -2.40
C GLY A 354 -21.77 6.89 -2.86
N ARG A 355 -21.17 5.71 -2.61
CA ARG A 355 -19.82 5.36 -3.07
C ARG A 355 -19.66 5.54 -4.58
N LEU A 356 -20.59 5.03 -5.39
CA LEU A 356 -20.54 5.13 -6.85
C LEU A 356 -20.63 6.58 -7.35
N LEU A 357 -21.40 7.43 -6.67
CA LEU A 357 -21.47 8.86 -6.99
C LEU A 357 -20.14 9.58 -6.70
N GLU A 358 -19.43 9.21 -5.64
CA GLU A 358 -18.09 9.72 -5.35
C GLU A 358 -17.08 9.32 -6.43
N GLU A 359 -17.03 8.04 -6.82
CA GLU A 359 -16.14 7.58 -7.89
C GLU A 359 -16.47 8.27 -9.23
N TYR A 360 -17.76 8.40 -9.57
CA TYR A 360 -18.20 9.17 -10.75
C TYR A 360 -17.78 10.65 -10.68
N ALA A 361 -17.83 11.28 -9.50
CA ALA A 361 -17.38 12.65 -9.31
C ALA A 361 -15.86 12.79 -9.49
N LEU A 362 -15.06 11.84 -8.98
CA LEU A 362 -13.60 11.81 -9.14
C LEU A 362 -13.17 11.58 -10.59
N ILE A 363 -13.83 10.64 -11.30
CA ILE A 363 -13.60 10.40 -12.73
C ILE A 363 -13.97 11.64 -13.56
N ASN A 364 -15.12 12.26 -13.28
CA ASN A 364 -15.53 13.50 -13.94
C ASN A 364 -14.53 14.64 -13.66
N LEU A 365 -14.05 14.78 -12.43
CA LEU A 365 -13.02 15.76 -12.07
C LEU A 365 -11.73 15.55 -12.88
N LEU A 366 -11.32 14.30 -13.11
CA LEU A 366 -10.14 13.97 -13.93
C LEU A 366 -10.33 14.34 -15.40
N ALA A 367 -11.53 14.11 -15.96
CA ALA A 367 -11.85 14.53 -17.33
C ALA A 367 -11.88 16.06 -17.49
N VAL A 368 -12.50 16.78 -16.52
CA VAL A 368 -12.50 18.25 -16.45
C VAL A 368 -11.07 18.80 -16.35
N ALA A 369 -10.23 18.21 -15.50
CA ALA A 369 -8.83 18.60 -15.33
C ALA A 369 -8.01 18.32 -16.60
N TYR A 370 -8.19 17.16 -17.24
CA TYR A 370 -7.50 16.82 -18.49
C TYR A 370 -7.88 17.75 -19.65
N ARG A 371 -9.15 18.18 -19.74
CA ARG A 371 -9.56 19.23 -20.70
C ARG A 371 -8.81 20.54 -20.45
N ARG A 372 -8.63 20.93 -19.18
CA ARG A 372 -7.95 22.18 -18.76
C ARG A 372 -6.45 22.03 -18.48
N ARG A 373 -5.81 20.92 -18.90
CA ARG A 373 -4.43 20.58 -18.50
C ARG A 373 -3.36 21.63 -18.83
N ALA A 374 -3.60 22.51 -19.79
CA ALA A 374 -2.72 23.64 -20.12
C ALA A 374 -2.82 24.80 -19.11
N ASP A 375 -3.92 24.89 -18.37
CA ASP A 375 -4.20 25.91 -17.36
C ASP A 375 -3.83 25.45 -15.92
N LEU A 376 -3.36 24.21 -15.76
CA LEU A 376 -3.02 23.62 -14.47
C LEU A 376 -1.57 23.94 -14.07
N PRO A 377 -1.26 24.09 -12.76
CA PRO A 377 0.12 24.07 -12.28
C PRO A 377 0.85 22.80 -12.76
N GLY A 378 2.11 22.94 -13.18
CA GLY A 378 2.91 21.84 -13.77
C GLY A 378 2.82 20.50 -13.03
N PRO A 379 3.02 20.44 -11.69
CA PRO A 379 2.87 19.22 -10.91
C PRO A 379 1.47 18.59 -10.99
N LEU A 380 0.40 19.40 -11.07
CA LEU A 380 -0.96 18.91 -11.23
C LEU A 380 -1.24 18.43 -12.65
N ALA A 381 -0.63 19.06 -13.68
CA ALA A 381 -0.65 18.56 -15.05
C ALA A 381 0.09 17.22 -15.19
N GLU A 382 1.27 17.05 -14.56
CA GLU A 382 1.97 15.77 -14.42
C GLU A 382 1.05 14.69 -13.80
N THR A 383 0.42 15.00 -12.65
CA THR A 383 -0.56 14.13 -11.95
C THR A 383 -1.71 13.69 -12.88
N VAL A 384 -2.25 14.62 -13.67
CA VAL A 384 -3.38 14.38 -14.59
C VAL A 384 -2.97 13.54 -15.80
N HIS A 385 -1.76 13.75 -16.34
CA HIS A 385 -1.20 12.89 -17.40
C HIS A 385 -1.00 11.45 -16.91
N ILE A 386 -0.41 11.26 -15.73
CA ILE A 386 -0.20 9.93 -15.13
C ILE A 386 -1.53 9.21 -14.92
N ARG A 387 -2.55 9.87 -14.34
CA ARG A 387 -3.87 9.27 -14.13
C ARG A 387 -4.67 9.06 -15.42
N ALA A 388 -4.42 9.82 -16.48
CA ALA A 388 -4.93 9.50 -17.82
C ALA A 388 -4.28 8.23 -18.42
N GLY A 389 -3.09 7.85 -17.95
CA GLY A 389 -2.34 6.68 -18.41
C GLY A 389 -1.17 7.01 -19.34
N PHE A 390 -0.62 8.22 -19.27
CA PHE A 390 0.70 8.50 -19.86
C PHE A 390 1.77 7.85 -18.97
N PRO A 391 2.63 6.98 -19.53
CA PRO A 391 3.65 6.30 -18.74
C PRO A 391 4.77 7.28 -18.35
N VAL A 392 5.35 7.04 -17.18
CA VAL A 392 6.63 7.62 -16.76
C VAL A 392 7.57 6.44 -16.53
N THR A 393 8.72 6.42 -17.20
CA THR A 393 9.65 5.27 -17.15
C THR A 393 10.42 5.20 -15.84
N ARG A 394 11.02 4.04 -15.55
CA ARG A 394 11.89 3.88 -14.37
C ARG A 394 13.12 4.79 -14.51
N GLU A 395 13.64 4.88 -15.72
CA GLU A 395 14.78 5.68 -16.14
C GLU A 395 14.54 7.18 -15.92
N GLU A 396 13.38 7.72 -16.35
CA GLU A 396 12.98 9.11 -16.08
C GLU A 396 12.94 9.43 -14.57
N VAL A 397 12.37 8.53 -13.76
CA VAL A 397 12.26 8.75 -12.31
C VAL A 397 13.63 8.64 -11.64
N LEU A 398 14.53 7.76 -12.08
CA LEU A 398 15.90 7.67 -11.53
C LEU A 398 16.79 8.85 -11.94
N ALA A 399 16.51 9.48 -13.09
CA ALA A 399 17.20 10.69 -13.53
C ALA A 399 16.79 11.96 -12.75
N ARG A 400 15.64 11.97 -12.08
CA ARG A 400 15.21 13.09 -11.22
C ARG A 400 16.07 13.16 -9.93
N PRO A 401 16.16 14.34 -9.28
CA PRO A 401 16.85 14.51 -8.00
C PRO A 401 16.39 13.50 -6.94
N GLY A 402 17.35 12.97 -6.18
CA GLY A 402 17.09 12.09 -5.05
C GLY A 402 16.88 12.87 -3.76
N VAL A 403 16.04 12.33 -2.87
CA VAL A 403 15.99 12.71 -1.46
C VAL A 403 16.69 11.61 -0.67
N ARG A 404 17.83 11.94 -0.07
CA ARG A 404 18.48 11.07 0.92
C ARG A 404 17.88 11.33 2.30
N ASP A 405 17.54 10.27 3.01
CA ASP A 405 16.98 10.30 4.36
C ASP A 405 17.19 8.92 5.03
N HIS A 406 16.99 8.86 6.35
CA HIS A 406 16.81 7.64 7.11
C HIS A 406 15.31 7.26 7.10
N TRP A 407 14.93 6.40 6.16
CA TRP A 407 13.53 6.04 5.93
C TRP A 407 13.06 4.92 6.87
N HIS A 408 12.18 5.24 7.81
CA HIS A 408 11.47 4.23 8.60
C HIS A 408 10.48 3.49 7.68
N VAL A 409 10.60 2.16 7.57
CA VAL A 409 9.70 1.31 6.78
C VAL A 409 8.41 1.06 7.58
N LEU A 410 7.48 2.01 7.52
CA LEU A 410 6.27 2.07 8.34
C LEU A 410 5.34 0.88 8.22
N GLY A 411 5.32 0.21 7.07
CA GLY A 411 4.31 -0.81 6.80
C GLY A 411 4.30 -1.27 5.36
N ARG A 412 3.54 -2.34 5.11
CA ARG A 412 3.36 -2.90 3.77
C ARG A 412 1.99 -3.55 3.63
N ARG A 413 1.52 -3.70 2.40
CA ARG A 413 0.28 -4.39 2.05
C ARG A 413 0.42 -5.06 0.69
N ASP A 414 -0.04 -6.30 0.60
CA ASP A 414 -0.09 -7.06 -0.64
C ASP A 414 -1.54 -7.13 -1.10
N ASP A 415 -1.82 -6.69 -2.33
CA ASP A 415 -3.13 -6.79 -2.97
C ASP A 415 -3.01 -7.60 -4.27
N GLU A 416 -4.01 -8.45 -4.58
CA GLU A 416 -4.10 -9.13 -5.87
C GLU A 416 -4.77 -8.22 -6.91
N GLN A 417 -4.14 -8.07 -8.07
CA GLN A 417 -4.61 -7.24 -9.18
C GLN A 417 -4.56 -8.05 -10.49
N ASP A 418 -5.73 -8.52 -10.93
CA ASP A 418 -5.97 -9.37 -12.10
C ASP A 418 -5.19 -10.71 -12.10
N ARG A 419 -3.89 -10.65 -12.44
CA ARG A 419 -2.95 -11.78 -12.48
C ARG A 419 -1.56 -11.38 -11.97
N LEU A 420 -1.47 -10.30 -11.21
CA LEU A 420 -0.24 -9.84 -10.55
C LEU A 420 -0.54 -9.65 -9.06
N THR A 421 0.41 -9.97 -8.19
CA THR A 421 0.38 -9.47 -6.81
C THR A 421 1.14 -8.15 -6.78
N ALA A 422 0.53 -7.12 -6.17
CA ALA A 422 1.12 -5.81 -6.01
C ALA A 422 1.42 -5.56 -4.53
N ARG A 423 2.69 -5.37 -4.18
CA ARG A 423 3.15 -4.96 -2.85
C ARG A 423 3.29 -3.44 -2.79
N ARG A 424 2.55 -2.84 -1.86
CA ARG A 424 2.73 -1.48 -1.35
C ARG A 424 3.67 -1.54 -0.16
N VAL A 425 4.66 -0.66 -0.10
CA VAL A 425 5.47 -0.42 1.12
C VAL A 425 5.53 1.07 1.39
N TRP A 426 5.08 1.49 2.56
CA TRP A 426 5.10 2.89 2.98
C TRP A 426 6.33 3.18 3.84
N LEU A 427 6.89 4.37 3.66
CA LEU A 427 8.00 4.88 4.43
C LEU A 427 7.77 6.35 4.84
N LYS A 428 8.40 6.78 5.92
CA LYS A 428 8.52 8.19 6.33
C LYS A 428 10.00 8.47 6.60
N GLY A 429 10.54 9.49 5.96
CA GLY A 429 11.89 9.98 6.23
C GLY A 429 11.97 10.60 7.62
N ARG A 430 13.00 10.23 8.39
CA ARG A 430 13.25 10.73 9.75
C ARG A 430 13.60 12.21 9.74
N ASP A 431 14.46 12.62 8.81
CA ASP A 431 15.12 13.92 8.82
C ASP A 431 14.33 14.96 8.00
N THR A 432 13.66 14.54 6.92
CA THR A 432 12.82 15.41 6.07
C THR A 432 11.32 15.33 6.38
N GLY A 433 10.88 14.36 7.20
CA GLY A 433 9.46 14.08 7.41
C GLY A 433 8.70 13.61 6.16
N ARG A 434 9.40 13.31 5.06
CA ARG A 434 8.78 13.01 3.75
C ARG A 434 8.10 11.65 3.75
N ALA A 435 6.85 11.59 3.29
CA ALA A 435 6.15 10.34 3.02
C ALA A 435 6.58 9.72 1.68
N ALA A 436 6.72 8.40 1.62
CA ALA A 436 7.03 7.66 0.39
C ALA A 436 6.24 6.34 0.29
N LEU A 437 6.01 5.89 -0.95
CA LEU A 437 5.40 4.60 -1.31
C LEU A 437 6.23 3.90 -2.39
N ILE A 438 6.81 2.76 -2.06
CA ILE A 438 7.45 1.85 -3.03
C ILE A 438 6.40 0.83 -3.51
N LEU A 439 6.35 0.61 -4.82
CA LEU A 439 5.47 -0.38 -5.46
C LEU A 439 6.29 -1.46 -6.16
N SER A 440 6.08 -2.71 -5.76
CA SER A 440 6.71 -3.89 -6.36
C SER A 440 5.65 -4.88 -6.84
N PHE A 441 5.83 -5.45 -8.04
CA PHE A 441 4.85 -6.31 -8.69
C PHE A 441 5.45 -7.68 -9.01
N ALA A 442 4.69 -8.75 -8.79
CA ALA A 442 5.11 -10.13 -9.10
C ALA A 442 4.02 -10.89 -9.89
N PRO A 443 4.40 -11.61 -10.97
CA PRO A 443 3.53 -12.62 -11.59
C PRO A 443 3.17 -13.78 -10.63
N PRO A 444 2.13 -14.58 -10.91
CA PRO A 444 1.63 -15.58 -9.98
C PRO A 444 2.68 -16.64 -9.68
N GLY A 445 2.98 -16.85 -8.39
CA GLY A 445 4.01 -17.78 -7.95
C GLY A 445 5.46 -17.32 -8.12
N GLN A 446 5.69 -16.08 -8.57
CA GLN A 446 6.99 -15.40 -8.42
C GLN A 446 7.08 -14.68 -7.07
N PRO A 447 8.27 -14.52 -6.49
CA PRO A 447 8.44 -13.79 -5.24
C PRO A 447 8.26 -12.27 -5.43
N LEU A 448 7.62 -11.63 -4.46
CA LEU A 448 7.65 -10.17 -4.30
C LEU A 448 8.98 -9.71 -3.71
N ASP A 449 9.31 -8.44 -3.92
CA ASP A 449 10.45 -7.79 -3.29
C ASP A 449 10.34 -7.85 -1.75
N ALA A 450 11.40 -8.33 -1.10
CA ALA A 450 11.53 -8.51 0.33
C ALA A 450 12.76 -7.76 0.88
N SER A 451 13.25 -6.73 0.17
CA SER A 451 14.36 -5.86 0.57
C SER A 451 13.95 -4.75 1.55
N LEU A 452 12.66 -4.58 1.81
CA LEU A 452 12.11 -3.60 2.75
C LEU A 452 11.41 -4.37 3.90
N VAL A 453 12.03 -4.39 5.07
CA VAL A 453 11.49 -5.04 6.28
C VAL A 453 10.65 -4.02 7.04
N THR A 454 9.40 -4.34 7.33
CA THR A 454 8.54 -3.46 8.14
C THR A 454 9.15 -3.26 9.52
N GLY A 455 9.21 -2.01 10.01
CA GLY A 455 9.78 -1.66 11.30
C GLY A 455 11.30 -1.47 11.35
N THR A 456 12.01 -1.55 10.22
CA THR A 456 13.43 -1.17 10.13
C THR A 456 13.61 0.21 9.51
N VAL A 457 14.77 0.85 9.74
CA VAL A 457 15.19 2.09 9.08
C VAL A 457 16.22 1.77 7.98
N ILE A 458 16.20 2.51 6.86
CA ILE A 458 17.23 2.44 5.81
C ILE A 458 17.76 3.83 5.44
N ASP A 459 19.08 3.97 5.28
CA ASP A 459 19.69 5.15 4.64
C ASP A 459 19.64 4.95 3.11
N ALA A 460 18.89 5.80 2.42
CA ALA A 460 18.66 5.64 0.98
C ALA A 460 18.32 6.95 0.27
N ASP A 461 18.78 7.05 -0.98
CA ASP A 461 18.26 8.00 -1.97
C ASP A 461 16.97 7.46 -2.56
N LEU A 462 15.85 8.13 -2.31
CA LEU A 462 14.59 7.90 -3.02
C LEU A 462 14.38 8.96 -4.10
N THR A 463 14.08 8.55 -5.32
CA THR A 463 13.61 9.46 -6.38
C THR A 463 12.11 9.30 -6.58
N PHE A 464 11.39 10.41 -6.69
CA PHE A 464 9.93 10.44 -6.69
C PHE A 464 9.35 10.53 -8.10
N TYR A 465 8.23 9.84 -8.31
CA TYR A 465 7.43 10.02 -9.52
C TYR A 465 6.87 11.45 -9.56
N PRO A 466 6.81 12.07 -10.76
CA PRO A 466 6.18 13.38 -10.94
C PRO A 466 4.71 13.44 -10.49
N GLY A 467 4.20 14.64 -10.21
CA GLY A 467 2.84 14.85 -9.68
C GLY A 467 2.73 15.96 -8.63
N ALA A 468 1.49 16.31 -8.25
CA ALA A 468 1.20 17.42 -7.31
C ALA A 468 1.53 17.06 -5.85
N ALA A 469 1.21 15.84 -5.42
CA ALA A 469 1.64 15.29 -4.14
C ALA A 469 2.47 13.99 -4.34
N PRO A 470 3.78 14.10 -4.68
CA PRO A 470 4.62 12.93 -4.99
C PRO A 470 4.79 11.97 -3.81
N LEU A 471 3.98 10.90 -3.78
CA LEU A 471 4.12 9.81 -2.80
C LEU A 471 4.89 8.62 -3.37
N ARG A 472 4.60 8.22 -4.62
CA ARG A 472 5.25 7.05 -5.24
C ARG A 472 6.73 7.35 -5.52
N ALA A 473 7.61 6.45 -5.10
CA ALA A 473 9.05 6.60 -5.28
C ALA A 473 9.71 5.32 -5.82
N LEU A 474 11.00 5.45 -6.15
CA LEU A 474 11.94 4.36 -6.39
C LEU A 474 13.12 4.50 -5.43
N VAL A 475 13.62 3.38 -4.90
CA VAL A 475 14.95 3.34 -4.30
C VAL A 475 15.97 3.47 -5.44
N ALA A 476 16.75 4.55 -5.44
CA ALA A 476 17.77 4.84 -6.44
C ALA A 476 19.15 4.35 -6.00
N THR A 477 19.50 4.57 -4.73
CA THR A 477 20.71 4.05 -4.08
C THR A 477 20.39 3.77 -2.61
N ARG A 478 20.99 2.72 -2.04
CA ARG A 478 21.04 2.51 -0.59
C ARG A 478 22.47 2.69 -0.12
N HIS A 479 22.63 3.24 1.08
CA HIS A 479 23.94 3.41 1.70
C HIS A 479 24.14 2.30 2.75
N PRO A 480 25.35 1.73 2.88
CA PRO A 480 25.65 0.86 4.01
C PRO A 480 25.59 1.68 5.30
N ALA A 481 25.02 1.10 6.36
CA ALA A 481 25.01 1.74 7.67
C ALA A 481 26.45 2.10 8.08
N PRO A 482 26.72 3.32 8.57
CA PRO A 482 28.06 3.74 8.92
C PRO A 482 28.65 2.84 10.02
N PRO A 483 29.96 2.53 9.98
CA PRO A 483 30.58 1.76 11.05
C PRO A 483 30.40 2.50 12.39
N PRO A 484 30.11 1.79 13.49
CA PRO A 484 29.83 2.43 14.77
C PRO A 484 31.05 3.23 15.22
N THR A 485 30.92 4.55 15.20
CA THR A 485 31.97 5.46 15.64
C THR A 485 32.07 5.32 17.16
N ILE A 486 33.25 4.92 17.64
CA ILE A 486 33.51 4.76 19.08
C ILE A 486 33.66 6.15 19.70
N ALA A 487 32.53 6.80 19.98
CA ALA A 487 32.50 7.95 20.85
C ALA A 487 32.99 7.53 22.26
N PRO A 488 33.82 8.35 22.94
CA PRO A 488 34.18 8.08 24.32
C PRO A 488 32.92 8.07 25.20
N PRO A 489 32.87 7.24 26.26
CA PRO A 489 31.66 7.09 27.07
C PRO A 489 31.29 8.40 27.76
N ALA A 490 30.18 9.00 27.35
CA ALA A 490 29.63 10.18 27.98
C ALA A 490 29.23 9.84 29.43
N SER A 491 29.85 10.52 30.41
CA SER A 491 29.72 10.17 31.83
C SER A 491 28.43 10.72 32.45
N SER A 492 27.28 10.17 32.05
CA SER A 492 26.00 10.25 32.77
C SER A 492 25.03 9.17 32.27
N PRO A 493 24.34 8.43 33.15
CA PRO A 493 23.25 7.56 32.76
C PRO A 493 21.99 8.40 32.50
N SER A 494 21.90 9.00 31.31
CA SER A 494 20.60 9.39 30.75
C SER A 494 19.74 8.13 30.56
N ALA A 495 18.42 8.29 30.51
CA ALA A 495 17.51 7.19 30.17
C ALA A 495 17.95 6.51 28.86
N GLY A 496 17.78 5.18 28.78
CA GLY A 496 18.27 4.36 27.68
C GLY A 496 17.77 4.84 26.31
N SER A 497 18.62 4.76 25.30
CA SER A 497 18.39 5.29 23.95
C SER A 497 17.40 4.42 23.13
N ALA A 498 16.14 4.40 23.54
CA ALA A 498 15.02 3.83 22.76
C ALA A 498 14.54 4.74 21.60
N GLY A 499 15.31 5.80 21.28
CA GLY A 499 14.87 6.92 20.44
C GLY A 499 15.18 6.84 18.95
N ASP A 500 15.86 5.80 18.47
CA ASP A 500 16.29 5.71 17.06
C ASP A 500 15.40 4.82 16.16
N GLY A 501 14.66 3.87 16.74
CA GLY A 501 13.82 2.92 15.99
C GLY A 501 12.37 3.41 15.75
N VAL A 502 11.78 4.09 16.73
CA VAL A 502 10.40 4.59 16.67
C VAL A 502 10.35 5.88 15.85
N PRO A 503 9.55 5.98 14.76
CA PRO A 503 9.40 7.21 14.01
C PRO A 503 8.64 8.26 14.84
N VAL A 504 9.04 9.53 14.70
CA VAL A 504 8.30 10.67 15.29
C VAL A 504 6.90 10.72 14.68
N GLY A 505 5.88 10.58 15.54
CA GLY A 505 4.48 10.70 15.15
C GLY A 505 3.89 12.08 15.46
N VAL A 506 2.80 12.40 14.79
CA VAL A 506 2.02 13.64 14.96
C VAL A 506 0.70 13.35 15.67
N SER A 507 0.00 14.39 16.13
CA SER A 507 -1.37 14.25 16.64
C SER A 507 -2.36 13.89 15.51
N VAL A 508 -3.58 13.48 15.90
CA VAL A 508 -4.66 13.19 14.95
C VAL A 508 -5.08 14.43 14.15
N GLU A 509 -5.00 15.61 14.74
CA GLU A 509 -5.36 16.89 14.09
C GLU A 509 -4.32 17.26 13.03
N GLU A 510 -3.03 17.28 13.39
CA GLU A 510 -1.92 17.51 12.46
C GLU A 510 -1.86 16.47 11.33
N GLY A 511 -2.15 15.20 11.63
CA GLY A 511 -2.22 14.14 10.62
C GLY A 511 -3.39 14.30 9.64
N LEU A 512 -4.53 14.84 10.11
CA LEU A 512 -5.65 15.22 9.24
C LEU A 512 -5.34 16.45 8.41
N ASP A 513 -4.58 17.42 8.93
CA ASP A 513 -4.10 18.58 8.17
C ASP A 513 -3.05 18.20 7.11
N GLU A 514 -2.14 17.24 7.38
CA GLU A 514 -1.24 16.68 6.36
C GLU A 514 -2.05 16.09 5.20
N VAL A 515 -3.10 15.30 5.51
CA VAL A 515 -4.02 14.72 4.52
C VAL A 515 -4.86 15.79 3.81
N ALA A 516 -5.37 16.80 4.50
CA ALA A 516 -6.19 17.86 3.92
C ALA A 516 -5.39 18.71 2.91
N ARG A 517 -4.12 19.02 3.23
CA ARG A 517 -3.19 19.66 2.30
C ARG A 517 -2.94 18.78 1.07
N VAL A 518 -2.64 17.50 1.27
CA VAL A 518 -2.42 16.53 0.18
C VAL A 518 -3.63 16.39 -0.73
N LEU A 519 -4.86 16.36 -0.20
CA LEU A 519 -6.09 16.33 -0.99
C LEU A 519 -6.38 17.66 -1.71
N GLY A 520 -5.85 18.78 -1.22
CA GLY A 520 -5.87 20.07 -1.90
C GLY A 520 -4.90 20.13 -3.10
N GLU A 521 -3.77 19.43 -3.01
CA GLU A 521 -2.76 19.30 -4.07
C GLU A 521 -3.15 18.22 -5.10
N ASP A 522 -3.56 17.04 -4.64
CA ASP A 522 -3.98 15.90 -5.45
C ASP A 522 -5.31 15.30 -4.92
N PRO A 523 -6.45 15.75 -5.46
CA PRO A 523 -7.80 15.30 -5.05
C PRO A 523 -8.09 13.81 -5.29
N TRP A 524 -7.20 13.08 -5.98
CA TRP A 524 -7.36 11.66 -6.28
C TRP A 524 -6.39 10.78 -5.47
N THR A 525 -5.95 11.25 -4.30
CA THR A 525 -5.12 10.49 -3.36
C THR A 525 -5.97 9.40 -2.69
N GLU A 526 -5.91 8.17 -3.22
CA GLU A 526 -6.65 7.01 -2.69
C GLU A 526 -6.16 6.55 -1.29
N SER A 527 -4.89 6.82 -0.94
CA SER A 527 -4.32 6.51 0.38
C SER A 527 -3.09 7.37 0.71
N TRP A 528 -2.81 7.56 2.01
CA TRP A 528 -1.64 8.28 2.51
C TRP A 528 -1.12 7.66 3.83
N PRO A 529 0.20 7.55 4.05
CA PRO A 529 0.74 7.05 5.31
C PRO A 529 0.82 8.15 6.38
N LEU A 530 0.33 7.86 7.58
CA LEU A 530 0.49 8.71 8.76
C LEU A 530 1.19 7.92 9.88
N VAL A 531 1.92 8.62 10.75
CA VAL A 531 2.39 8.09 12.04
C VAL A 531 1.70 8.91 13.12
N LEU A 532 0.80 8.29 13.86
CA LEU A 532 -0.01 8.94 14.89
C LEU A 532 0.59 8.63 16.26
N ALA A 533 0.98 9.66 17.00
CA ALA A 533 1.50 9.55 18.36
C ALA A 533 0.38 9.79 19.39
N GLY A 534 0.52 9.18 20.57
CA GLY A 534 -0.38 9.44 21.71
C GLY A 534 -1.83 9.00 21.48
N VAL A 535 -2.09 8.04 20.59
CA VAL A 535 -3.45 7.58 20.28
C VAL A 535 -3.79 6.31 21.07
N VAL A 536 -5.00 6.27 21.64
CA VAL A 536 -5.56 5.06 22.24
C VAL A 536 -6.35 4.28 21.16
N PRO A 537 -6.06 2.99 20.94
CA PRO A 537 -6.78 2.16 19.98
C PRO A 537 -8.06 1.57 20.59
N GLY A 538 -9.18 1.71 19.87
CA GLY A 538 -10.43 1.00 20.13
C GLY A 538 -10.69 -0.10 19.10
N ARG A 539 -11.74 -0.90 19.31
CA ARG A 539 -12.12 -1.99 18.38
C ARG A 539 -12.57 -1.52 16.99
N THR A 540 -13.01 -0.25 16.88
CA THR A 540 -13.61 0.31 15.65
C THR A 540 -12.96 1.63 15.21
N ALA A 541 -12.02 2.18 15.99
CA ALA A 541 -11.39 3.48 15.73
C ALA A 541 -10.02 3.59 16.42
N ILE A 542 -9.15 4.46 15.93
CA ILE A 542 -7.84 4.82 16.54
C ILE A 542 -7.79 6.33 16.67
N GLY A 543 -7.63 6.86 17.90
CA GLY A 543 -7.60 8.31 18.12
C GLY A 543 -8.88 9.05 17.66
N GLY A 544 -10.01 8.34 17.53
CA GLY A 544 -11.26 8.85 16.97
C GLY A 544 -11.43 8.66 15.45
N LEU A 545 -10.36 8.33 14.71
CA LEU A 545 -10.46 7.99 13.28
C LEU A 545 -11.07 6.59 13.11
N PRO A 546 -12.13 6.40 12.30
CA PRO A 546 -12.75 5.09 12.10
C PRO A 546 -11.78 4.13 11.38
N LEU A 547 -11.80 2.85 11.77
CA LEU A 547 -11.10 1.81 11.03
C LEU A 547 -11.77 1.57 9.68
N HIS A 548 -10.97 1.37 8.63
CA HIS A 548 -11.49 1.01 7.31
C HIS A 548 -12.29 -0.31 7.37
N PRO A 549 -13.47 -0.44 6.75
CA PRO A 549 -14.30 -1.66 6.75
C PRO A 549 -13.66 -2.99 6.28
N ARG A 550 -12.44 -2.96 5.72
CA ARG A 550 -11.65 -4.15 5.35
C ARG A 550 -10.35 -4.28 6.17
N ALA A 551 -10.25 -3.57 7.29
CA ALA A 551 -9.32 -3.91 8.38
C ALA A 551 -9.95 -5.03 9.23
N ARG A 552 -9.11 -5.79 9.94
CA ARG A 552 -9.57 -6.74 10.97
C ARG A 552 -9.67 -6.02 12.31
N ASP A 553 -10.43 -6.58 13.26
CA ASP A 553 -10.36 -6.15 14.67
C ASP A 553 -8.88 -6.03 15.10
N PRO A 554 -8.43 -4.86 15.60
CA PRO A 554 -7.01 -4.56 15.79
C PRO A 554 -6.48 -5.15 17.12
N TRP A 555 -6.77 -6.42 17.40
CA TRP A 555 -6.47 -7.07 18.67
C TRP A 555 -4.99 -7.03 19.06
N ARG A 556 -4.07 -7.07 18.08
CA ARG A 556 -2.63 -6.89 18.31
C ARG A 556 -2.32 -5.50 18.87
N LEU A 557 -2.80 -4.46 18.22
CA LEU A 557 -2.61 -3.06 18.62
C LEU A 557 -3.25 -2.78 19.99
N ILE A 558 -4.45 -3.31 20.25
CA ILE A 558 -5.11 -3.20 21.56
C ILE A 558 -4.31 -3.92 22.65
N ALA A 559 -3.72 -5.08 22.36
CA ALA A 559 -2.91 -5.83 23.32
C ALA A 559 -1.57 -5.16 23.63
N VAL A 560 -0.91 -4.54 22.64
CA VAL A 560 0.31 -3.72 22.87
C VAL A 560 -0.02 -2.48 23.69
N SER A 561 -1.11 -1.77 23.35
CA SER A 561 -1.54 -0.58 24.08
C SER A 561 -1.94 -0.84 25.53
N GLY A 562 -2.60 -1.97 25.83
CA GLY A 562 -3.18 -2.23 27.15
C GLY A 562 -4.27 -1.24 27.59
N GLY A 563 -4.67 -0.30 26.73
CA GLY A 563 -5.51 0.87 27.06
C GLY A 563 -4.76 2.19 27.20
N HIS A 564 -3.42 2.18 27.12
CA HIS A 564 -2.56 3.36 27.15
C HIS A 564 -2.34 3.96 25.74
N PRO A 565 -1.96 5.24 25.64
CA PRO A 565 -1.62 5.88 24.36
C PRO A 565 -0.36 5.26 23.73
N VAL A 566 -0.39 4.99 22.42
CA VAL A 566 0.74 4.43 21.66
C VAL A 566 1.06 5.24 20.41
N THR A 567 2.23 5.00 19.82
CA THR A 567 2.58 5.46 18.47
C THR A 567 2.28 4.38 17.45
N VAL A 568 1.49 4.69 16.41
CA VAL A 568 1.05 3.74 15.39
C VAL A 568 1.12 4.34 13.99
N ALA A 569 1.72 3.59 13.06
CA ALA A 569 1.68 3.88 11.64
C ALA A 569 0.38 3.35 11.02
N VAL A 570 -0.27 4.17 10.19
CA VAL A 570 -1.53 3.84 9.52
C VAL A 570 -1.51 4.19 8.02
N GLU A 571 -2.17 3.37 7.20
CA GLU A 571 -2.63 3.75 5.86
C GLU A 571 -3.98 4.47 6.05
N TRP A 572 -4.02 5.79 5.91
CA TRP A 572 -5.27 6.53 5.76
C TRP A 572 -5.87 6.25 4.38
N THR A 573 -7.18 6.02 4.32
CA THR A 573 -7.97 6.08 3.07
C THR A 573 -9.28 6.84 3.33
N PRO A 574 -10.02 7.29 2.28
CA PRO A 574 -11.32 7.94 2.45
C PRO A 574 -12.37 7.12 3.22
N GLN A 575 -12.19 5.81 3.33
CA GLN A 575 -13.09 4.88 4.02
C GLN A 575 -12.67 4.57 5.47
N GLY A 576 -11.57 5.16 5.96
CA GLY A 576 -11.04 4.97 7.31
C GLY A 576 -9.55 4.61 7.33
N VAL A 577 -8.97 4.53 8.53
CA VAL A 577 -7.56 4.15 8.72
C VAL A 577 -7.37 2.64 8.79
N ARG A 578 -6.23 2.16 8.29
CA ARG A 578 -5.76 0.78 8.45
C ARG A 578 -4.48 0.79 9.30
N PRO A 579 -4.42 0.04 10.41
CA PRO A 579 -3.18 -0.12 11.16
C PRO A 579 -2.12 -0.84 10.31
N LEU A 580 -0.85 -0.43 10.44
CA LEU A 580 0.28 -1.05 9.75
C LEU A 580 1.30 -1.63 10.73
N THR A 581 1.81 -0.78 11.62
CA THR A 581 2.84 -1.11 12.62
C THR A 581 2.60 -0.25 13.86
N THR A 582 2.82 -0.81 15.04
CA THR A 582 2.96 -0.05 16.30
C THR A 582 4.31 -0.38 16.90
N TRP A 583 4.75 0.43 17.87
CA TRP A 583 5.91 0.12 18.69
C TRP A 583 5.46 -0.15 20.12
N ASP A 584 6.14 -1.04 20.82
CA ASP A 584 5.92 -1.32 22.25
C ASP A 584 6.82 -0.46 23.15
N ASP A 585 6.72 -0.64 24.48
CA ASP A 585 7.45 0.15 25.48
C ASP A 585 8.98 -0.02 25.40
N GLU A 586 9.47 -1.10 24.77
CA GLU A 586 10.91 -1.31 24.50
C GLU A 586 11.35 -0.68 23.17
N GLY A 587 10.41 -0.13 22.39
CA GLY A 587 10.65 0.42 21.06
C GLY A 587 10.61 -0.62 19.94
N THR A 588 10.21 -1.88 20.22
CA THR A 588 10.20 -2.95 19.23
C THR A 588 9.01 -2.83 18.29
N ALA A 589 9.25 -2.99 16.97
CA ALA A 589 8.21 -2.88 15.95
C ALA A 589 7.29 -4.12 15.90
N VAL A 590 6.01 -3.91 16.22
CA VAL A 590 4.93 -4.91 16.18
C VAL A 590 4.07 -4.71 14.93
N LEU A 591 4.09 -5.71 14.04
CA LEU A 591 3.32 -5.75 12.80
C LEU A 591 1.85 -6.13 13.08
N LEU A 592 0.90 -5.45 12.43
CA LEU A 592 -0.53 -5.49 12.76
C LEU A 592 -1.40 -6.33 11.82
#